data_AF-A0A8S4A2Y8-F1
#
_entry.id   AF-A0A8S4A2Y8-F1
#
_cell.length_a   1.000
_cell.length_b   1.000
_cell.length_c   1.000
_cell.angle_alpha   90.00
_cell.angle_beta   90.00
_cell.angle_gamma   90.00
#
_symmetry.space_group_name_H-M   'P 1'
#
loop_
_entity.id
_entity.type
_entity.pdbx_description
1 polymer ?
#
loop_
_entity_poly.entity_id
_entity_poly.type
_entity_poly.pdbx_seq_one_letter_code
_entity_poly.pdbx_strand_id
1 'polypeptide(L)'
;TKASIVVGSVHTMRVIKILKNWIFSNYEDFESDLDLKAEVVDLLEEMVVNTNLLPAEHKAAVSILRTINKEPSPEKQIDLTQLLMPPSLQLCRFSSPSKDNLDTLFALDIAEQLTYLDHHIFMAIRSEELLSQAWMKPDKCHKAQHVLLVSKRFNEVSRLVVSEIVSRSNMQDRVTCIEKWAAIADICRCMHNYNGVLQICAAFVNSSVYRLKKTWEKLSKQTKQMIDRLQTLVSSEGRFKNMRDALH
;
A
#
# COMPACT_ATOMS: atom_id res chain seq x y z
N THR A 1 -18.71 -22.13 -45.02
CA THR A 1 -20.01 -22.43 -44.38
C THR A 1 -20.27 -21.40 -43.31
N LYS A 2 -21.48 -20.84 -43.15
CA LYS A 2 -21.79 -19.81 -42.13
C LYS A 2 -21.31 -20.19 -40.71
N ALA A 3 -21.28 -21.49 -40.39
CA ALA A 3 -20.72 -22.01 -39.15
C ALA A 3 -19.24 -21.69 -38.94
N SER A 4 -18.39 -21.73 -39.97
CA SER A 4 -16.96 -21.42 -39.87
C SER A 4 -16.71 -19.92 -39.61
N ILE A 5 -17.53 -19.05 -40.18
CA ILE A 5 -17.50 -17.59 -39.96
C ILE A 5 -18.00 -17.25 -38.55
N VAL A 6 -19.07 -17.91 -38.09
CA VAL A 6 -19.61 -17.74 -36.72
C VAL A 6 -18.64 -18.26 -35.67
N VAL A 7 -18.01 -19.41 -35.90
CA VAL A 7 -16.97 -19.94 -35.03
C VAL A 7 -15.77 -18.99 -35.00
N GLY A 8 -15.29 -18.50 -36.16
CA GLY A 8 -14.23 -17.48 -36.21
C GLY A 8 -14.57 -16.21 -35.41
N SER A 9 -15.78 -15.67 -35.60
CA SER A 9 -16.27 -14.47 -34.90
C SER A 9 -16.33 -14.63 -33.38
N VAL A 10 -16.79 -15.78 -32.87
CA VAL A 10 -16.82 -16.03 -31.42
C VAL A 10 -15.41 -16.04 -30.83
N HIS A 11 -14.43 -16.59 -31.54
CA HIS A 11 -13.03 -16.58 -31.10
C HIS A 11 -12.43 -15.17 -31.19
N THR A 12 -12.68 -14.45 -32.28
CA THR A 12 -12.24 -13.05 -32.45
C THR A 12 -12.78 -12.16 -31.35
N MET A 13 -14.08 -12.24 -31.04
CA MET A 13 -14.69 -11.49 -29.93
C MET A 13 -14.09 -11.85 -28.56
N ARG A 14 -13.67 -13.10 -28.35
CA ARG A 14 -12.96 -13.48 -27.12
C ARG A 14 -11.58 -12.83 -27.04
N VAL A 15 -10.82 -12.83 -28.14
CA VAL A 15 -9.51 -12.15 -28.21
C VAL A 15 -9.67 -10.66 -27.94
N ILE A 16 -10.60 -9.98 -28.61
CA ILE A 16 -10.93 -8.56 -28.38
C ILE A 16 -11.29 -8.31 -26.90
N LYS A 17 -12.08 -9.20 -26.29
CA LYS A 17 -12.47 -9.07 -24.89
C LYS A 17 -11.28 -9.25 -23.95
N ILE A 18 -10.36 -10.17 -24.25
CA ILE A 18 -9.11 -10.36 -23.50
C ILE A 18 -8.25 -9.10 -23.61
N LEU A 19 -7.99 -8.61 -24.83
CA LEU A 19 -7.20 -7.39 -25.07
C LEU A 19 -7.81 -6.20 -24.35
N LYS A 20 -9.14 -6.02 -24.43
CA LYS A 20 -9.84 -4.99 -23.71
C LYS A 20 -9.59 -5.11 -22.21
N ASN A 21 -9.85 -6.27 -21.61
CA ASN A 21 -9.65 -6.45 -20.18
C ASN A 21 -8.19 -6.22 -19.77
N TRP A 22 -7.24 -6.67 -20.58
CA TRP A 22 -5.81 -6.50 -20.31
C TRP A 22 -5.43 -5.03 -20.29
N ILE A 23 -5.78 -4.27 -21.33
CA ILE A 23 -5.48 -2.83 -21.44
C ILE A 23 -6.18 -2.02 -20.35
N PHE A 24 -7.41 -2.38 -19.95
CA PHE A 24 -8.13 -1.65 -18.91
C PHE A 24 -7.67 -1.99 -17.49
N SER A 25 -7.22 -3.21 -17.23
CA SER A 25 -6.86 -3.67 -15.88
C SER A 25 -5.36 -3.63 -15.58
N ASN A 26 -4.51 -3.77 -16.61
CA ASN A 26 -3.06 -3.82 -16.47
C ASN A 26 -2.40 -3.00 -17.59
N TYR A 27 -2.80 -1.73 -17.73
CA TYR A 27 -2.24 -0.82 -18.75
C TYR A 27 -0.71 -0.67 -18.62
N GLU A 28 -0.20 -0.79 -17.39
CA GLU A 28 1.22 -0.63 -17.05
C GLU A 28 2.14 -1.65 -17.74
N ASP A 29 1.63 -2.83 -18.15
CA ASP A 29 2.39 -3.79 -18.96
C ASP A 29 2.82 -3.15 -20.30
N PHE A 30 1.93 -2.34 -20.88
CA PHE A 30 2.18 -1.61 -22.13
C PHE A 30 2.98 -0.31 -21.94
N GLU A 31 3.06 0.21 -20.71
CA GLU A 31 3.98 1.31 -20.37
C GLU A 31 5.40 0.81 -20.12
N SER A 32 5.51 -0.37 -19.50
CA SER A 32 6.78 -0.99 -19.12
C SER A 32 7.46 -1.67 -20.32
N ASP A 33 6.68 -2.15 -21.29
CA ASP A 33 7.14 -2.84 -22.49
C ASP A 33 6.57 -2.17 -23.75
N LEU A 34 7.39 -1.30 -24.35
CA LEU A 34 7.01 -0.54 -25.55
C LEU A 34 6.92 -1.42 -26.81
N ASP A 35 7.68 -2.53 -26.84
CA ASP A 35 7.64 -3.47 -27.95
C ASP A 35 6.32 -4.24 -27.92
N LEU A 36 5.90 -4.73 -26.74
CA LEU A 36 4.56 -5.32 -26.54
C LEU A 36 3.46 -4.35 -26.94
N LYS A 37 3.58 -3.08 -26.56
CA LYS A 37 2.61 -2.04 -26.95
C LYS A 37 2.54 -1.88 -28.46
N ALA A 38 3.68 -1.83 -29.15
CA ALA A 38 3.74 -1.74 -30.60
C ALA A 38 3.09 -2.97 -31.26
N GLU A 39 3.44 -4.19 -30.84
CA GLU A 39 2.85 -5.42 -31.39
C GLU A 39 1.32 -5.48 -31.23
N VAL A 40 0.80 -5.04 -30.08
CA VAL A 40 -0.66 -5.00 -29.84
C VAL A 40 -1.34 -3.90 -30.63
N VAL A 41 -0.68 -2.75 -30.84
CA VAL A 41 -1.18 -1.69 -31.72
C VAL A 41 -1.25 -2.17 -33.17
N ASP A 42 -0.17 -2.77 -33.68
CA ASP A 42 -0.11 -3.32 -35.05
C ASP A 42 -1.23 -4.35 -35.28
N LEU A 43 -1.42 -5.29 -34.32
CA LEU A 43 -2.51 -6.26 -34.37
C LEU A 43 -3.88 -5.58 -34.42
N LEU A 44 -4.12 -4.55 -33.60
CA LEU A 44 -5.39 -3.83 -33.58
C LEU A 44 -5.63 -3.04 -34.87
N GLU A 45 -4.60 -2.46 -35.47
CA GLU A 45 -4.68 -1.79 -36.77
C GLU A 45 -5.02 -2.77 -37.89
N GLU A 46 -4.37 -3.94 -37.94
CA GLU A 46 -4.72 -5.01 -38.88
C GLU A 46 -6.17 -5.47 -38.72
N MET A 47 -6.65 -5.59 -37.48
CA MET A 47 -8.05 -5.95 -37.20
C MET A 47 -9.01 -4.87 -37.70
N VAL A 48 -8.70 -3.59 -37.53
CA VAL A 48 -9.56 -2.49 -38.01
C VAL A 48 -9.66 -2.48 -39.54
N VAL A 49 -8.59 -2.82 -40.26
CA VAL A 49 -8.61 -2.86 -41.74
C VAL A 49 -9.30 -4.13 -42.28
N ASN A 50 -9.49 -5.16 -41.47
CA ASN A 50 -10.05 -6.45 -41.90
C ASN A 50 -11.56 -6.39 -42.19
N THR A 51 -11.91 -6.46 -43.48
CA THR A 51 -13.29 -6.41 -43.98
C THR A 51 -14.15 -7.63 -43.60
N ASN A 52 -13.56 -8.70 -43.07
CA ASN A 52 -14.28 -9.91 -42.67
C ASN A 52 -14.83 -9.83 -41.23
N LEU A 53 -14.49 -8.78 -40.47
CA LEU A 53 -14.99 -8.58 -39.12
C LEU A 53 -16.45 -8.12 -39.10
N LEU A 54 -17.17 -8.53 -38.07
CA LEU A 54 -18.50 -8.00 -37.79
C LEU A 54 -18.40 -6.53 -37.32
N PRO A 55 -19.45 -5.71 -37.54
CA PRO A 55 -19.46 -4.31 -37.11
C PRO A 55 -19.18 -4.11 -35.61
N ALA A 56 -19.60 -5.06 -34.77
CA ALA A 56 -19.35 -5.03 -33.34
C ALA A 56 -17.88 -5.28 -32.98
N GLU A 57 -17.21 -6.20 -33.69
CA GLU A 57 -15.78 -6.50 -33.54
C GLU A 57 -14.94 -5.29 -33.95
N HIS A 58 -15.27 -4.71 -35.11
CA HIS A 58 -14.60 -3.52 -35.62
C HIS A 58 -14.75 -2.34 -34.65
N LYS A 59 -15.97 -2.09 -34.16
CA LYS A 59 -16.22 -1.02 -33.17
C LYS A 59 -15.43 -1.24 -31.88
N ALA A 60 -15.31 -2.49 -31.43
CA ALA A 60 -14.54 -2.83 -30.23
C ALA A 60 -13.04 -2.64 -30.45
N ALA A 61 -12.48 -3.11 -31.57
CA ALA A 61 -11.07 -2.93 -31.91
C ALA A 61 -10.69 -1.45 -32.01
N VAL A 62 -11.48 -0.62 -32.70
CA VAL A 62 -11.27 0.85 -32.77
C VAL A 62 -11.32 1.49 -31.38
N SER A 63 -12.24 1.03 -30.53
CA SER A 63 -12.34 1.55 -29.15
C SER A 63 -11.09 1.22 -28.34
N ILE A 64 -10.56 -0.01 -28.46
CA ILE A 64 -9.37 -0.46 -27.76
C ILE A 64 -8.14 0.29 -28.26
N LEU A 65 -7.99 0.43 -29.59
CA LEU A 65 -6.92 1.18 -30.23
C LEU A 65 -6.87 2.64 -29.76
N ARG A 66 -8.04 3.27 -29.59
CA ARG A 66 -8.12 4.62 -29.02
C ARG A 66 -7.66 4.65 -27.56
N THR A 67 -7.99 3.63 -26.77
CA THR A 67 -7.63 3.55 -25.36
C THR A 67 -6.12 3.35 -25.17
N ILE A 68 -5.50 2.42 -25.92
CA ILE A 68 -4.06 2.11 -25.78
C ILE A 68 -3.15 3.25 -26.27
N ASN A 69 -3.62 4.05 -27.24
CA ASN A 69 -2.92 5.22 -27.74
C ASN A 69 -3.22 6.50 -26.95
N LYS A 70 -4.15 6.45 -25.98
CA LYS A 70 -4.37 7.60 -25.11
C LYS A 70 -3.20 7.67 -24.13
N GLU A 71 -2.51 8.81 -24.07
CA GLU A 71 -1.57 9.03 -22.97
C GLU A 71 -2.33 8.88 -21.65
N PRO A 72 -1.76 8.15 -20.67
CA PRO A 72 -2.34 8.12 -19.33
C PRO A 72 -2.57 9.56 -18.90
N SER A 73 -3.81 9.87 -18.48
CA SER A 73 -4.04 11.14 -17.79
C SER A 73 -3.03 11.20 -16.65
N PRO A 74 -2.33 12.32 -16.41
CA PRO A 74 -1.57 12.49 -15.18
C PRO A 74 -2.58 12.64 -14.02
N GLU A 75 -3.29 11.57 -13.69
CA GLU A 75 -3.82 11.38 -12.35
C GLU A 75 -2.60 11.49 -11.45
N LYS A 76 -2.69 12.36 -10.44
CA LYS A 76 -1.57 12.76 -9.57
C LYS A 76 -1.03 11.53 -8.83
N GLN A 77 -0.20 10.73 -9.50
CA GLN A 77 0.51 9.63 -8.89
C GLN A 77 1.53 10.26 -7.96
N ILE A 78 1.33 10.03 -6.66
CA ILE A 78 2.21 10.60 -5.66
C ILE A 78 3.55 9.89 -5.77
N ASP A 79 4.61 10.65 -6.01
CA ASP A 79 5.97 10.12 -5.98
C ASP A 79 6.30 9.71 -4.54
N LEU A 80 6.23 8.40 -4.29
CA LEU A 80 6.55 7.79 -3.00
C LEU A 80 7.99 8.05 -2.58
N THR A 81 8.90 8.18 -3.54
CA THR A 81 10.31 8.48 -3.26
C THR A 81 10.41 9.88 -2.67
N GLN A 82 9.74 10.86 -3.28
CA GLN A 82 9.69 12.23 -2.78
C GLN A 82 8.94 12.33 -1.44
N LEU A 83 7.83 11.60 -1.30
CA LEU A 83 6.98 11.62 -0.11
C LEU A 83 7.70 11.06 1.13
N LEU A 84 8.45 9.97 0.97
CA LEU A 84 9.17 9.31 2.05
C LEU A 84 10.59 9.84 2.25
N MET A 85 11.01 10.81 1.44
CA MET A 85 12.34 11.40 1.53
C MET A 85 12.51 12.11 2.88
N PRO A 86 13.57 11.79 3.64
CA PRO A 86 13.87 12.54 4.86
C PRO A 86 14.03 14.03 4.55
N PRO A 87 13.56 14.93 5.43
CA PRO A 87 13.69 16.38 5.22
C PRO A 87 15.12 16.86 4.97
N SER A 88 16.13 16.16 5.53
CA SER A 88 17.55 16.46 5.32
C SER A 88 18.05 16.25 3.88
N LEU A 89 17.33 15.47 3.08
CA LEU A 89 17.66 15.16 1.68
C LEU A 89 16.77 15.91 0.68
N GLN A 90 15.76 16.65 1.13
CA GLN A 90 14.94 17.51 0.27
C GLN A 90 15.71 18.75 -0.17
N LEU A 91 15.71 19.01 -1.48
CA LEU A 91 16.35 20.17 -2.13
C LEU A 91 15.84 21.55 -1.62
N CYS A 92 14.73 21.57 -0.87
CA CYS A 92 14.19 22.75 -0.19
C CYS A 92 15.04 23.13 1.05
N ARG A 93 16.24 23.63 0.79
CA ARG A 93 17.32 23.96 1.74
C ARG A 93 17.09 25.15 2.69
N PHE A 94 15.86 25.50 3.09
CA PHE A 94 15.63 26.71 3.92
C PHE A 94 14.76 26.52 5.17
N SER A 95 14.26 25.33 5.43
CA SER A 95 13.49 25.06 6.66
C SER A 95 14.41 24.37 7.67
N SER A 96 14.70 25.03 8.79
CA SER A 96 15.30 24.33 9.94
C SER A 96 14.44 23.12 10.29
N PRO A 97 15.03 22.00 10.78
CA PRO A 97 14.25 20.86 11.28
C PRO A 97 13.14 21.38 12.21
N SER A 98 11.91 20.89 12.03
CA SER A 98 10.83 21.32 12.91
C SER A 98 11.25 21.09 14.36
N LYS A 99 10.92 22.04 15.23
CA LYS A 99 11.08 21.87 16.67
C LYS A 99 10.05 20.91 17.25
N ASP A 100 9.07 20.52 16.44
CA ASP A 100 8.04 19.57 16.82
C ASP A 100 8.64 18.19 17.10
N ASN A 101 8.10 17.55 18.12
CA ASN A 101 8.48 16.21 18.54
C ASN A 101 7.23 15.46 18.99
N LEU A 102 7.42 14.20 19.42
CA LEU A 102 6.31 13.37 19.87
C LEU A 102 5.51 14.04 20.99
N ASP A 103 6.10 14.85 21.87
CA ASP A 103 5.38 15.46 22.98
C ASP A 103 4.58 16.71 22.58
N THR A 104 5.04 17.47 21.58
CA THR A 104 4.35 18.71 21.11
C THR A 104 3.23 18.45 20.10
N LEU A 105 3.35 17.41 19.28
CA LEU A 105 2.37 17.11 18.22
C LEU A 105 1.09 16.48 18.77
N PHE A 106 -0.06 16.72 18.15
CA PHE A 106 -1.28 16.02 18.56
C PHE A 106 -1.27 14.56 18.10
N ALA A 107 -1.87 13.67 18.91
CA ALA A 107 -1.98 12.25 18.56
C ALA A 107 -2.78 12.03 17.27
N LEU A 108 -3.78 12.88 17.01
CA LEU A 108 -4.57 12.86 15.78
C LEU A 108 -3.70 13.14 14.55
N ASP A 109 -2.94 14.24 14.57
CA ASP A 109 -2.07 14.61 13.43
C ASP A 109 -1.07 13.49 13.12
N ILE A 110 -0.47 12.88 14.14
CA ILE A 110 0.46 11.75 13.94
C ILE A 110 -0.27 10.56 13.31
N ALA A 111 -1.44 10.19 13.82
CA ALA A 111 -2.22 9.07 13.29
C ALA A 111 -2.69 9.32 11.84
N GLU A 112 -3.08 10.56 11.51
CA GLU A 112 -3.44 10.95 10.15
C GLU A 112 -2.25 10.85 9.20
N GLN A 113 -1.08 11.36 9.59
CA GLN A 113 0.12 11.25 8.75
C GLN A 113 0.61 9.81 8.60
N LEU A 114 0.56 9.00 9.67
CA LEU A 114 0.84 7.56 9.56
C LEU A 114 -0.12 6.88 8.59
N THR A 115 -1.41 7.19 8.68
CA THR A 115 -2.44 6.61 7.81
C THR A 115 -2.29 7.07 6.36
N TYR A 116 -1.98 8.34 6.14
CA TYR A 116 -1.71 8.88 4.81
C TYR A 116 -0.54 8.18 4.12
N LEU A 117 0.59 8.06 4.84
CA LEU A 117 1.78 7.38 4.31
C LEU A 117 1.54 5.89 4.06
N ASP A 118 0.96 5.19 5.02
CA ASP A 118 0.65 3.76 4.89
C ASP A 118 -0.34 3.50 3.75
N HIS A 119 -1.36 4.35 3.58
CA HIS A 119 -2.32 4.28 2.49
C HIS A 119 -1.63 4.42 1.13
N HIS A 120 -0.78 5.43 0.94
CA HIS A 120 -0.10 5.64 -0.34
C HIS A 120 0.87 4.52 -0.69
N ILE A 121 1.59 3.98 0.30
CA ILE A 121 2.45 2.82 0.07
C ILE A 121 1.60 1.59 -0.29
N PHE A 122 0.49 1.36 0.42
CA PHE A 122 -0.40 0.22 0.16
C PHE A 122 -1.02 0.29 -1.23
N MET A 123 -1.50 1.48 -1.64
CA MET A 123 -2.11 1.71 -2.96
C MET A 123 -1.11 1.58 -4.12
N ALA A 124 0.19 1.70 -3.87
CA ALA A 124 1.21 1.51 -4.89
C ALA A 124 1.59 0.04 -5.12
N ILE A 125 1.13 -0.89 -4.28
CA ILE A 125 1.36 -2.32 -4.50
C ILE A 125 0.59 -2.75 -5.74
N ARG A 126 1.33 -3.26 -6.73
CA ARG A 126 0.75 -3.79 -7.95
C ARG A 126 0.52 -5.29 -7.86
N SER A 127 -0.40 -5.79 -8.68
CA SER A 127 -0.79 -7.22 -8.65
C SER A 127 0.38 -8.13 -9.00
N GLU A 128 1.24 -7.71 -9.93
CA GLU A 128 2.40 -8.47 -10.42
C GLU A 128 3.43 -8.70 -9.32
N GLU A 129 3.54 -7.75 -8.38
CA GLU A 129 4.41 -7.88 -7.20
C GLU A 129 3.95 -9.00 -6.26
N LEU A 130 2.67 -9.37 -6.34
CA LEU A 130 2.08 -10.43 -5.54
C LEU A 130 2.06 -11.79 -6.25
N LEU A 131 2.27 -11.81 -7.57
CA LEU A 131 2.28 -13.05 -8.34
C LEU A 131 3.52 -13.90 -8.02
N SER A 132 3.33 -15.21 -7.97
CA SER A 132 4.40 -16.21 -7.74
C SER A 132 5.26 -15.94 -6.50
N GLN A 133 4.72 -15.19 -5.53
CA GLN A 133 5.43 -14.76 -4.33
C GLN A 133 6.74 -14.01 -4.68
N ALA A 134 6.68 -13.06 -5.61
CA ALA A 134 7.84 -12.32 -6.09
C ALA A 134 8.69 -11.69 -4.96
N TRP A 135 8.04 -11.25 -3.88
CA TRP A 135 8.71 -10.70 -2.68
C TRP A 135 9.61 -11.70 -1.93
N MET A 136 9.52 -13.00 -2.23
CA MET A 136 10.34 -14.08 -1.65
C MET A 136 11.50 -14.50 -2.57
N LYS A 137 11.60 -13.95 -3.79
CA LYS A 137 12.59 -14.36 -4.80
C LYS A 137 13.89 -13.54 -4.68
N PRO A 138 15.02 -14.00 -5.25
CA PRO A 138 16.30 -13.27 -5.19
C PRO A 138 16.24 -11.85 -5.77
N ASP A 139 15.42 -11.64 -6.79
CA ASP A 139 15.22 -10.39 -7.53
C ASP A 139 14.05 -9.54 -6.99
N LYS A 140 13.56 -9.84 -5.78
CA LYS A 140 12.44 -9.15 -5.11
C LYS A 140 12.55 -7.62 -5.09
N CYS A 141 13.77 -7.06 -5.07
CA CYS A 141 13.98 -5.61 -5.07
C CYS A 141 13.45 -4.93 -6.34
N HIS A 142 13.46 -5.64 -7.47
CA HIS A 142 12.92 -5.15 -8.74
C HIS A 142 11.49 -5.60 -8.95
N LYS A 143 11.16 -6.83 -8.54
CA LYS A 143 9.84 -7.43 -8.80
C LYS A 143 8.76 -7.12 -7.78
N ALA A 144 9.10 -6.68 -6.57
CA ALA A 144 8.15 -6.48 -5.47
C ALA A 144 8.54 -5.29 -4.57
N GLN A 145 8.97 -4.19 -5.19
CA GLN A 145 9.50 -3.02 -4.50
C GLN A 145 8.54 -2.43 -3.45
N HIS A 146 7.24 -2.35 -3.75
CA HIS A 146 6.24 -1.73 -2.86
C HIS A 146 5.84 -2.68 -1.73
N VAL A 147 5.80 -3.99 -1.99
CA VAL A 147 5.61 -5.00 -0.95
C VAL A 147 6.75 -4.96 0.07
N LEU A 148 7.99 -4.83 -0.42
CA LEU A 148 9.16 -4.65 0.45
C LEU A 148 9.12 -3.31 1.18
N LEU A 149 8.60 -2.25 0.53
CA LEU A 149 8.45 -0.94 1.16
C LEU A 149 7.47 -0.97 2.32
N VAL A 150 6.31 -1.65 2.21
CA VAL A 150 5.39 -1.87 3.34
C VAL A 150 6.12 -2.54 4.51
N SER A 151 6.88 -3.60 4.21
CA SER A 151 7.63 -4.34 5.24
C SER A 151 8.73 -3.48 5.90
N LYS A 152 9.45 -2.68 5.10
CA LYS A 152 10.46 -1.75 5.58
C LYS A 152 9.83 -0.68 6.49
N ARG A 153 8.77 -0.03 6.00
CA ARG A 153 8.04 1.02 6.71
C ARG A 153 7.47 0.52 8.03
N PHE A 154 6.87 -0.68 8.03
CA PHE A 154 6.37 -1.33 9.24
C PHE A 154 7.45 -1.41 10.33
N ASN A 155 8.62 -1.90 9.96
CA ASN A 155 9.74 -2.06 10.88
C ASN A 155 10.32 -0.70 11.33
N GLU A 156 10.34 0.30 10.45
CA GLU A 156 10.78 1.66 10.79
C GLU A 156 9.86 2.33 11.81
N VAL A 157 8.53 2.26 11.61
CA VAL A 157 7.56 2.81 12.57
C VAL A 157 7.64 2.07 13.90
N SER A 158 7.66 0.73 13.88
CA SER A 158 7.79 -0.03 15.13
C SER A 158 9.07 0.30 15.89
N ARG A 159 10.22 0.43 15.19
CA ARG A 159 11.48 0.87 15.81
C ARG A 159 11.44 2.30 16.32
N LEU A 160 10.77 3.22 15.61
CA LEU A 160 10.58 4.60 16.07
C LEU A 160 9.86 4.62 17.41
N VAL A 161 8.74 3.91 17.53
CA VAL A 161 7.97 3.80 18.78
C VAL A 161 8.83 3.23 19.91
N VAL A 162 9.58 2.14 19.64
CA VAL A 162 10.50 1.56 20.63
C VAL A 162 11.54 2.60 21.07
N SER A 163 12.18 3.27 20.11
CA SER A 163 13.21 4.29 20.34
C SER A 163 12.68 5.44 21.20
N GLU A 164 11.51 5.98 20.87
CA GLU A 164 10.84 7.05 21.62
C GLU A 164 10.58 6.69 23.08
N ILE A 165 10.26 5.42 23.35
CA ILE A 165 10.01 4.95 24.72
C ILE A 165 11.33 4.73 25.46
N VAL A 166 12.30 4.04 24.86
CA VAL A 166 13.53 3.62 25.58
C VAL A 166 14.55 4.75 25.73
N SER A 167 14.48 5.80 24.91
CA SER A 167 15.35 6.98 25.03
C SER A 167 15.02 7.84 26.25
N ARG A 168 13.80 7.73 26.79
CA ARG A 168 13.35 8.50 27.95
C ARG A 168 13.90 7.92 29.25
N SER A 169 14.78 8.69 29.89
CA SER A 169 15.43 8.32 31.16
C SER A 169 14.44 8.32 32.34
N ASN A 170 13.57 9.32 32.41
CA ASN A 170 12.56 9.43 33.45
C ASN A 170 11.41 8.42 33.23
N MET A 171 10.97 7.77 34.31
CA MET A 171 9.88 6.80 34.26
C MET A 171 8.53 7.43 33.89
N GLN A 172 8.24 8.63 34.39
CA GLN A 172 7.00 9.33 34.09
C GLN A 172 6.94 9.73 32.61
N ASP A 173 8.04 10.17 32.03
CA ASP A 173 8.11 10.50 30.60
C ASP A 173 7.87 9.26 29.73
N ARG A 174 8.36 8.08 30.15
CA ARG A 174 8.04 6.80 29.50
C ARG A 174 6.56 6.44 29.59
N VAL A 175 5.93 6.67 30.75
CA VAL A 175 4.49 6.44 30.94
C VAL A 175 3.71 7.31 29.96
N THR A 176 3.98 8.62 29.93
CA THR A 176 3.33 9.56 29.01
C THR A 176 3.58 9.19 27.55
N CYS A 177 4.79 8.70 27.20
CA CYS A 177 5.11 8.21 25.86
C CYS A 177 4.21 7.06 25.42
N ILE A 178 4.07 6.05 26.29
CA ILE A 178 3.29 4.84 26.01
C ILE A 178 1.81 5.21 25.91
N GLU A 179 1.31 6.07 26.80
CA GLU A 179 -0.07 6.56 26.76
C GLU A 179 -0.37 7.29 25.44
N LYS A 180 0.55 8.15 24.98
CA LYS A 180 0.39 8.85 23.71
C LYS A 180 0.40 7.91 22.52
N TRP A 181 1.32 6.95 22.46
CA TRP A 181 1.33 5.95 21.39
C TRP A 181 0.11 5.03 21.42
N ALA A 182 -0.42 4.71 22.60
CA ALA A 182 -1.65 3.93 22.72
C ALA A 182 -2.87 4.72 22.20
N ALA A 183 -2.91 6.03 22.44
CA ALA A 183 -3.93 6.91 21.86
C ALA A 183 -3.79 7.01 20.33
N ILE A 184 -2.57 7.18 19.80
CA ILE A 184 -2.31 7.17 18.35
C ILE A 184 -2.80 5.85 17.72
N ALA A 185 -2.51 4.71 18.35
CA ALA A 185 -2.98 3.41 17.87
C ALA A 185 -4.50 3.27 17.88
N ASP A 186 -5.20 3.78 18.90
CA ASP A 186 -6.66 3.77 18.92
C ASP A 186 -7.27 4.69 17.84
N ILE A 187 -6.63 5.83 17.55
CA ILE A 187 -7.03 6.69 16.43
C ILE A 187 -6.80 5.98 15.09
N CYS A 188 -5.65 5.31 14.89
CA CYS A 188 -5.42 4.48 13.71
C CYS A 188 -6.51 3.40 13.54
N ARG A 189 -6.96 2.77 14.64
CA ARG A 189 -8.09 1.83 14.62
C ARG A 189 -9.37 2.51 14.15
N CYS A 190 -9.69 3.70 14.67
CA CYS A 190 -10.87 4.47 14.24
C CYS A 190 -10.81 4.89 12.76
N MET A 191 -9.61 5.10 12.22
CA MET A 191 -9.39 5.39 10.80
C MET A 191 -9.29 4.13 9.92
N HIS A 192 -9.53 2.94 10.48
CA HIS A 192 -9.36 1.64 9.81
C HIS A 192 -7.93 1.37 9.30
N ASN A 193 -6.92 2.07 9.84
CA ASN A 193 -5.51 1.78 9.60
C ASN A 193 -5.00 0.69 10.55
N TYR A 194 -5.38 -0.56 10.29
CA TYR A 194 -4.95 -1.71 11.09
C TYR A 194 -3.44 -1.99 11.00
N ASN A 195 -2.78 -1.57 9.92
CA ASN A 195 -1.32 -1.65 9.79
C ASN A 195 -0.63 -0.77 10.85
N GLY A 196 -1.08 0.48 11.02
CA GLY A 196 -0.60 1.39 12.07
C GLY A 196 -0.84 0.83 13.48
N VAL A 197 -2.01 0.22 13.72
CA VAL A 197 -2.28 -0.47 15.00
C VAL A 197 -1.27 -1.59 15.25
N LEU A 198 -1.01 -2.43 14.23
CA LEU A 198 -0.07 -3.55 14.32
C LEU A 198 1.38 -3.07 14.53
N GLN A 199 1.81 -2.01 13.85
CA GLN A 199 3.14 -1.41 14.01
C GLN A 199 3.40 -0.96 15.46
N ILE A 200 2.43 -0.26 16.06
CA ILE A 200 2.54 0.25 17.44
C ILE A 200 2.41 -0.90 18.45
N CYS A 201 1.49 -1.84 18.25
CA CYS A 201 1.37 -3.01 19.14
C CYS A 201 2.63 -3.89 19.10
N ALA A 202 3.25 -4.05 17.93
CA ALA A 202 4.53 -4.74 17.78
C ALA A 202 5.66 -4.07 18.59
N ALA A 203 5.65 -2.74 18.68
CA ALA A 203 6.60 -2.00 19.51
C ALA A 203 6.38 -2.25 21.02
N PHE A 204 5.13 -2.33 21.47
CA PHE A 204 4.81 -2.60 22.88
C PHE A 204 5.23 -4.01 23.34
N VAL A 205 5.14 -5.01 22.46
CA VAL A 205 5.60 -6.38 22.75
C VAL A 205 7.08 -6.60 22.45
N ASN A 206 7.77 -5.60 21.88
CA ASN A 206 9.22 -5.67 21.68
C ASN A 206 9.93 -5.85 23.03
N SER A 207 10.91 -6.77 23.08
CA SER A 207 11.62 -7.12 24.33
C SER A 207 12.19 -5.91 25.09
N SER A 208 12.65 -4.88 24.38
CA SER A 208 13.21 -3.65 24.97
C SER A 208 12.18 -2.85 25.75
N VAL A 209 10.91 -2.87 25.33
CA VAL A 209 9.78 -2.16 25.94
C VAL A 209 9.05 -3.07 26.93
N TYR A 210 8.77 -4.32 26.56
CA TYR A 210 8.02 -5.29 27.36
C TYR A 210 8.66 -5.57 28.74
N ARG A 211 10.00 -5.47 28.83
CA ARG A 211 10.76 -5.65 30.07
C ARG A 211 10.64 -4.50 31.08
N LEU A 212 10.09 -3.35 30.69
CA LEU A 212 10.00 -2.15 31.55
C LEU A 212 8.89 -2.25 32.60
N LYS A 213 8.90 -3.29 33.45
CA LYS A 213 7.78 -3.65 34.34
C LYS A 213 7.30 -2.49 35.23
N LYS A 214 8.21 -1.72 35.82
CA LYS A 214 7.88 -0.55 36.65
C LYS A 214 7.14 0.55 35.88
N THR A 215 7.46 0.74 34.60
CA THR A 215 6.75 1.70 33.74
C THR A 215 5.34 1.19 33.42
N TRP A 216 5.21 -0.08 33.05
CA TRP A 216 3.91 -0.71 32.78
C TRP A 216 2.98 -0.67 34.00
N GLU A 217 3.50 -0.92 35.20
CA GLU A 217 2.74 -0.84 36.46
C GLU A 217 2.10 0.54 36.67
N LYS A 218 2.80 1.61 36.27
CA LYS A 218 2.38 3.01 36.46
C LYS A 218 1.35 3.51 35.45
N LEU A 219 1.11 2.80 34.34
CA LEU A 219 0.07 3.20 33.39
C LEU A 219 -1.32 3.17 34.04
N SER A 220 -2.19 4.09 33.61
CA SER A 220 -3.58 4.10 34.06
C SER A 220 -4.30 2.79 33.70
N LYS A 221 -5.33 2.43 34.47
CA LYS A 221 -6.16 1.25 34.17
C LYS A 221 -6.82 1.36 32.80
N GLN A 222 -7.24 2.56 32.41
CA GLN A 222 -7.86 2.83 31.11
C GLN A 222 -6.89 2.59 29.96
N THR A 223 -5.65 3.09 30.08
CA THR A 223 -4.60 2.88 29.07
C THR A 223 -4.30 1.39 28.90
N LYS A 224 -4.13 0.65 30.01
CA LYS A 224 -3.87 -0.80 29.95
C LYS A 224 -4.98 -1.53 29.20
N GLN A 225 -6.24 -1.26 29.55
CA GLN A 225 -7.39 -1.87 28.88
C GLN A 225 -7.46 -1.52 27.38
N MET A 226 -7.11 -0.30 27.01
CA MET A 226 -7.04 0.11 25.61
C MET A 226 -5.96 -0.66 24.86
N ILE A 227 -4.75 -0.78 25.43
CA ILE A 227 -3.66 -1.56 24.84
C ILE A 227 -4.05 -3.04 24.71
N ASP A 228 -4.66 -3.63 25.73
CA ASP A 228 -5.11 -5.03 25.69
C ASP A 228 -6.13 -5.27 24.57
N ARG A 229 -7.08 -4.34 24.37
CA ARG A 229 -8.06 -4.39 23.28
C ARG A 229 -7.39 -4.28 21.91
N LEU A 230 -6.44 -3.35 21.75
CA LEU A 230 -5.70 -3.18 20.50
C LEU A 230 -4.84 -4.42 20.18
N GLN A 231 -4.16 -4.99 21.17
CA GLN A 231 -3.40 -6.24 21.01
C GLN A 231 -4.31 -7.42 20.65
N THR A 232 -5.49 -7.50 21.26
CA THR A 232 -6.49 -8.54 20.94
C THR A 232 -7.00 -8.40 19.51
N LEU A 233 -7.26 -7.16 19.06
CA LEU A 233 -7.70 -6.86 17.70
C LEU A 233 -6.69 -7.36 16.66
N VAL A 234 -5.40 -7.08 16.85
CA VAL A 234 -4.33 -7.43 15.89
C VAL A 234 -3.60 -8.74 16.21
N SER A 235 -4.14 -9.55 17.13
CA SER A 235 -3.55 -10.83 17.52
C SER A 235 -3.45 -11.77 16.32
N SER A 236 -2.35 -12.53 16.23
CA SER A 236 -2.17 -13.56 15.20
C SER A 236 -3.01 -14.82 15.45
N GLU A 237 -3.68 -14.92 16.60
CA GLU A 237 -4.56 -16.03 16.96
C GLU A 237 -5.68 -16.23 15.92
N GLY A 238 -5.96 -17.50 15.60
CA GLY A 238 -6.93 -17.83 14.54
C GLY A 238 -6.54 -17.26 13.16
N ARG A 239 -5.24 -17.10 12.90
CA ARG A 239 -4.65 -16.51 11.68
C ARG A 239 -5.00 -15.02 11.51
N PHE A 240 -5.07 -14.26 12.59
CA PHE A 240 -5.62 -12.89 12.65
C PHE A 240 -7.15 -12.84 12.57
N LYS A 241 -7.85 -13.72 13.30
CA LYS A 241 -9.32 -13.79 13.25
C LYS A 241 -9.98 -12.44 13.55
N ASN A 242 -9.65 -11.83 14.69
CA ASN A 242 -10.28 -10.59 15.13
C ASN A 242 -10.05 -9.43 14.15
N MET A 243 -8.85 -9.34 13.58
CA MET A 243 -8.52 -8.32 12.59
C MET A 243 -9.31 -8.54 11.29
N ARG A 244 -9.43 -9.79 10.80
CA ARG A 244 -10.24 -10.12 9.63
C ARG A 244 -11.72 -9.84 9.87
N ASP A 245 -12.23 -10.19 11.04
CA ASP A 245 -13.63 -9.94 11.41
C ASP A 245 -13.93 -8.42 11.48
N ALA A 246 -12.94 -7.59 11.81
CA ALA A 246 -13.09 -6.13 11.84
C ALA A 246 -12.95 -5.46 10.46
N LEU A 247 -12.43 -6.16 9.45
CA LEU A 247 -12.30 -5.69 8.06
C LEU A 247 -13.57 -5.90 7.22
N HIS A 248 -14.51 -6.72 7.71
CA HIS A 248 -15.76 -7.10 7.04
C HIS A 248 -16.98 -6.48 7.73
#